data_AF-A0A0D6QCS5-F1
#
_entry.id   AF-A0A0D6QCS5-F1
#
_cell.length_a   1.000
_cell.length_b   1.000
_cell.length_c   1.000
_cell.angle_alpha   90.00
_cell.angle_beta   90.00
_cell.angle_gamma   90.00
#
_symmetry.space_group_name_H-M   'P 1'
#
loop_
_entity.id
_entity.type
_entity.pdbx_description
1 polymer ?
#
loop_
_entity_poly.entity_id
_entity_poly.type
_entity_poly.pdbx_seq_one_letter_code
_entity_poly.pdbx_strand_id
1 'polypeptide(L)'
;MTSWNASCSDAFGDLFLGGADLSNDATHLDGHRAVIAPRITAFSYRYPWPSIFTNSGELAMSIHVALLDARGAVAFEQTYVAERVEVPGRPGVLAAENITRAAHVAAQAVMFRAAEDIRERLAPQAAPPAPSTEPVAEGARLGTASP
;
A
#
# COMPACT_ATOMS: atom_id res chain seq x y z
N MET A 1 -14.67 21.24 -14.35
CA MET A 1 -14.17 21.25 -12.95
C MET A 1 -13.99 19.79 -12.56
N THR A 2 -12.99 19.13 -13.15
CA THR A 2 -12.86 17.66 -13.16
C THR A 2 -11.49 17.32 -13.75
N SER A 3 -10.47 17.08 -12.92
CA SER A 3 -9.28 16.25 -13.23
C SER A 3 -8.20 16.34 -12.13
N TRP A 4 -8.56 16.14 -10.86
CA TRP A 4 -7.56 15.97 -9.78
C TRP A 4 -7.55 14.56 -9.19
N ASN A 5 -8.61 13.76 -9.38
CA ASN A 5 -8.66 12.39 -8.86
C ASN A 5 -7.80 11.40 -9.63
N ALA A 6 -7.51 11.65 -10.92
CA ALA A 6 -6.78 10.70 -11.76
C ALA A 6 -5.32 10.49 -11.30
N SER A 7 -4.60 11.52 -10.84
CA SER A 7 -3.15 11.35 -10.61
C SER A 7 -2.80 10.57 -9.33
N CYS A 8 -3.66 10.61 -8.31
CA CYS A 8 -3.48 9.79 -7.10
C CYS A 8 -3.86 8.33 -7.36
N SER A 9 -4.93 8.10 -8.12
CA SER A 9 -5.44 6.76 -8.43
C SER A 9 -4.48 5.98 -9.31
N ASP A 10 -3.90 6.64 -10.31
CA ASP A 10 -3.00 5.99 -11.27
C ASP A 10 -1.70 5.58 -10.58
N ALA A 11 -1.12 6.46 -9.75
CA ALA A 11 0.11 6.16 -9.01
C ALA A 11 -0.04 5.04 -7.97
N PHE A 12 -1.22 4.86 -7.39
CA PHE A 12 -1.48 3.77 -6.45
C PHE A 12 -1.86 2.47 -7.17
N GLY A 13 -2.61 2.57 -8.27
CA GLY A 13 -2.95 1.43 -9.13
C GLY A 13 -1.73 0.81 -9.82
N ASP A 14 -0.77 1.63 -10.26
CA ASP A 14 0.48 1.20 -10.90
C ASP A 14 1.37 0.33 -9.98
N LEU A 15 1.17 0.40 -8.67
CA LEU A 15 1.88 -0.45 -7.70
C LEU A 15 1.33 -1.87 -7.61
N PHE A 16 0.11 -2.11 -8.07
CA PHE A 16 -0.56 -3.41 -8.01
C PHE A 16 -0.80 -3.93 -9.43
N LEU A 17 -0.01 -4.92 -9.83
CA LEU A 17 0.05 -5.54 -11.17
C LEU A 17 -1.28 -6.12 -11.71
N GLY A 18 -2.40 -6.02 -10.97
CA GLY A 18 -3.73 -6.53 -11.34
C GLY A 18 -4.83 -5.47 -11.42
N GLY A 19 -4.50 -4.19 -11.26
CA GLY A 19 -5.47 -3.10 -11.15
C GLY A 19 -5.89 -2.85 -9.69
N ALA A 20 -6.34 -1.63 -9.42
CA ALA A 20 -6.86 -1.22 -8.11
C ALA A 20 -8.19 -0.51 -8.30
N ASP A 21 -9.21 -0.97 -7.57
CA ASP A 21 -10.48 -0.27 -7.45
C ASP A 21 -10.45 0.61 -6.20
N LEU A 22 -10.95 1.84 -6.35
CA LEU A 22 -11.08 2.80 -5.25
C LEU A 22 -12.54 2.90 -4.86
N SER A 23 -12.83 2.61 -3.60
CA SER A 23 -14.15 2.77 -3.02
C SER A 23 -14.04 3.45 -1.65
N ASN A 24 -14.94 4.39 -1.38
CA ASN A 24 -15.17 4.87 -0.02
C ASN A 24 -16.14 3.97 0.77
N ASP A 25 -16.79 3.03 0.08
CA ASP A 25 -17.74 2.08 0.63
C ASP A 25 -17.12 0.69 0.75
N ALA A 26 -17.18 0.10 1.94
CA ALA A 26 -16.64 -1.21 2.26
C ALA A 26 -17.50 -2.38 1.73
N THR A 27 -18.52 -2.10 0.90
CA THR A 27 -19.53 -3.09 0.46
C THR A 27 -19.07 -3.99 -0.68
N HIS A 28 -17.90 -3.73 -1.28
CA HIS A 28 -17.39 -4.47 -2.45
C HIS A 28 -16.11 -5.25 -2.13
N LEU A 29 -16.11 -6.02 -1.04
CA LEU A 29 -14.99 -6.92 -0.71
C LEU A 29 -14.99 -8.17 -1.60
N ASP A 30 -16.19 -8.62 -1.99
CA ASP A 30 -16.43 -9.80 -2.83
C ASP A 30 -15.97 -9.52 -4.27
N GLY A 31 -14.74 -9.90 -4.57
CA GLY A 31 -14.10 -9.67 -5.87
C GLY A 31 -12.67 -9.16 -5.77
N HIS A 32 -12.17 -8.88 -4.57
CA HIS A 32 -10.82 -8.39 -4.36
C HIS A 32 -9.98 -9.41 -3.62
N ARG A 33 -8.73 -9.60 -4.06
CA ARG A 33 -7.76 -10.48 -3.39
C ARG A 33 -7.31 -9.92 -2.03
N ALA A 34 -7.31 -8.60 -1.90
CA ALA A 34 -6.88 -7.85 -0.74
C ALA A 34 -7.54 -6.48 -0.77
N VAL A 35 -7.90 -5.95 0.40
CA VAL A 35 -8.43 -4.58 0.53
C VAL A 35 -7.52 -3.79 1.46
N ILE A 36 -7.08 -2.63 1.00
CA ILE A 36 -6.19 -1.75 1.75
C ILE A 36 -7.00 -0.54 2.22
N ALA A 37 -7.05 -0.33 3.54
CA ALA A 37 -7.79 0.74 4.18
C ALA A 37 -6.83 1.74 4.86
N PRO A 38 -6.34 2.78 4.13
CA PRO A 38 -5.54 3.83 4.71
C PRO A 38 -6.41 4.87 5.44
N ARG A 39 -5.94 5.35 6.59
CA ARG A 39 -6.57 6.42 7.37
C ARG A 39 -5.50 7.36 7.94
N ILE A 40 -5.61 8.65 7.66
CA ILE A 40 -4.75 9.67 8.29
C ILE A 40 -5.13 9.75 9.77
N THR A 41 -4.16 9.50 10.65
CA THR A 41 -4.35 9.54 12.11
C THR A 41 -3.76 10.79 12.75
N ALA A 42 -2.76 11.39 12.11
CA ALA A 42 -2.21 12.67 12.52
C ALA A 42 -1.81 13.51 11.31
N PHE A 43 -2.04 14.81 11.40
CA PHE A 43 -1.59 15.79 10.43
C PHE A 43 -1.21 17.06 11.19
N SER A 44 -0.01 17.57 10.94
CA SER A 44 0.44 18.82 11.53
C SER A 44 1.23 19.63 10.51
N TYR A 45 1.02 20.93 10.54
CA TYR A 45 1.78 21.90 9.78
C TYR A 45 2.21 23.02 10.71
N ARG A 46 3.50 23.36 10.71
CA ARG A 46 4.04 24.39 11.60
C ARG A 46 5.10 25.23 10.89
N TYR A 47 5.28 26.45 11.36
CA TYR A 47 6.43 27.28 11.00
C TYR A 47 7.50 27.09 12.08
N PRO A 48 8.64 26.44 11.79
CA PRO A 48 9.65 26.15 12.81
C PRO A 48 10.44 27.39 13.27
N TRP A 49 10.31 28.52 12.56
CA TRP A 49 11.05 29.75 12.85
C TRP A 49 10.10 30.91 13.22
N PRO A 50 10.48 31.78 14.17
CA PRO A 50 9.75 33.03 14.45
C PRO A 50 10.01 34.15 13.41
N SER A 51 10.76 33.87 12.33
CA SER A 51 11.19 34.88 11.37
C SER A 51 10.17 35.12 10.27
N ILE A 52 9.75 36.38 10.11
CA ILE A 52 8.92 36.90 9.00
C ILE A 52 9.57 36.77 7.62
N PHE A 53 10.82 36.29 7.53
CA PHE A 53 11.60 36.22 6.30
C PHE A 53 11.74 34.80 5.72
N THR A 54 11.45 33.77 6.51
CA THR A 54 11.45 32.38 6.06
C THR A 54 10.02 31.92 5.80
N ASN A 55 9.63 31.86 4.53
CA ASN A 55 8.29 31.40 4.15
C ASN A 55 8.16 29.86 4.15
N SER A 56 9.12 29.10 4.71
CA SER A 56 9.04 27.65 4.74
C SER A 56 8.37 27.12 6.01
N GLY A 57 7.44 26.20 5.82
CA GLY A 57 6.81 25.43 6.89
C GLY A 57 7.30 23.98 6.92
N GLU A 58 6.95 23.27 7.97
CA GLU A 58 7.18 21.84 8.10
C GLU A 58 5.82 21.13 8.17
N LEU A 59 5.69 20.05 7.40
CA LEU A 59 4.55 19.13 7.47
C LEU A 59 4.99 17.81 8.08
N ALA A 60 4.18 17.29 8.99
CA ALA A 60 4.30 15.93 9.51
C ALA A 60 2.93 15.24 9.46
N MET A 61 2.94 13.97 9.07
CA MET A 61 1.73 13.16 8.87
C MET A 61 1.95 11.73 9.35
N SER A 62 0.90 11.13 9.90
CA SER A 62 0.85 9.71 10.22
C SER A 62 -0.37 9.08 9.57
N ILE A 63 -0.16 7.92 8.95
CA ILE A 63 -1.21 7.16 8.25
C ILE A 63 -1.23 5.75 8.82
N HIS A 64 -2.39 5.36 9.32
CA HIS A 64 -2.69 3.97 9.66
C HIS A 64 -3.13 3.24 8.40
N VAL A 65 -2.51 2.12 8.08
CA VAL A 65 -2.90 1.27 6.95
C VAL A 65 -3.29 -0.10 7.48
N ALA A 66 -4.49 -0.53 7.16
CA ALA A 66 -4.95 -1.90 7.39
C ALA A 66 -5.08 -2.66 6.06
N LEU A 67 -4.66 -3.91 6.07
CA LEU A 67 -4.92 -4.91 5.03
C LEU A 67 -6.05 -5.81 5.54
N LEU A 68 -7.13 -5.87 4.79
CA LEU A 68 -8.27 -6.74 5.07
C LEU A 68 -8.21 -7.96 4.16
N ASP A 69 -8.56 -9.12 4.71
CA ASP A 69 -8.77 -10.35 3.94
C ASP A 69 -10.12 -10.33 3.19
N ALA A 70 -10.40 -11.39 2.42
CA ALA A 70 -11.64 -11.54 1.67
C ALA A 70 -12.91 -11.60 2.56
N ARG A 71 -12.77 -11.74 3.87
CA ARG A 71 -13.88 -11.73 4.85
C ARG A 71 -13.99 -10.38 5.57
N GLY A 72 -13.15 -9.40 5.22
CA GLY A 72 -13.07 -8.11 5.88
C GLY A 72 -12.34 -8.13 7.22
N ALA A 73 -11.68 -9.24 7.59
CA ALA A 73 -10.88 -9.31 8.81
C ALA A 73 -9.51 -8.68 8.59
N VAL A 74 -8.98 -8.01 9.61
CA VAL A 74 -7.65 -7.38 9.54
C VAL A 74 -6.57 -8.47 9.52
N ALA A 75 -5.91 -8.62 8.37
CA ALA A 75 -4.77 -9.51 8.19
C ALA A 75 -3.45 -8.84 8.58
N PHE A 76 -3.38 -7.51 8.46
CA PHE A 76 -2.22 -6.71 8.85
C PHE A 76 -2.65 -5.28 9.11
N GLU A 77 -2.03 -4.63 10.09
CA GLU A 77 -2.18 -3.19 10.32
C GLU A 77 -0.87 -2.58 10.79
N GLN A 78 -0.59 -1.37 10.32
CA GLN A 78 0.59 -0.62 10.73
C GLN A 78 0.37 0.87 10.59
N THR A 79 0.92 1.64 11.53
CA THR A 79 0.99 3.09 11.43
C THR A 79 2.34 3.51 10.87
N TYR A 80 2.30 4.26 9.78
CA TYR A 80 3.46 4.83 9.13
C TYR A 80 3.53 6.31 9.45
N VAL A 81 4.74 6.79 9.73
CA VAL A 81 5.03 8.21 9.91
C VAL A 81 5.73 8.69 8.65
N ALA A 82 5.14 9.67 7.99
CA ALA A 82 5.79 10.35 6.88
C ALA A 82 7.03 11.06 7.41
N GLU A 83 8.12 11.00 6.65
CA GLU A 83 9.26 11.86 6.91
C GLU A 83 8.82 13.32 6.85
N ARG A 84 9.52 14.17 7.62
CA ARG A 84 9.18 15.58 7.67
C ARG A 84 9.38 16.20 6.29
N VAL A 85 8.33 16.82 5.77
CA VAL A 85 8.36 17.49 4.46
C VAL A 85 8.45 18.99 4.67
N GLU A 86 9.49 19.60 4.07
CA GLU A 86 9.58 21.05 3.99
C GLU A 86 8.57 21.58 2.96
N VAL A 87 7.82 22.60 3.37
CA VAL A 87 6.82 23.27 2.54
C VAL A 87 7.40 24.62 2.13
N PRO A 88 7.94 24.77 0.90
CA PRO A 88 8.53 26.01 0.47
C PRO A 88 7.44 27.07 0.24
N GLY A 89 7.58 28.22 0.88
CA GLY A 89 6.75 29.38 0.54
C GLY A 89 7.23 30.01 -0.75
N ARG A 90 6.37 30.00 -1.77
CA ARG A 90 6.64 30.62 -3.07
C ARG A 90 5.85 31.92 -3.21
N PRO A 91 6.50 33.03 -3.64
CA PRO A 91 5.79 34.26 -3.99
C PRO A 91 4.71 33.96 -5.05
N GLY A 92 3.49 34.44 -4.83
CA GLY A 92 2.39 34.30 -5.79
C GLY A 92 1.67 32.95 -5.80
N VAL A 93 2.02 32.00 -4.93
CA VAL A 93 1.29 30.74 -4.74
C VAL A 93 0.58 30.76 -3.38
N LEU A 94 -0.70 30.41 -3.35
CA LEU A 94 -1.45 30.33 -2.10
C LEU A 94 -0.81 29.29 -1.16
N ALA A 95 -0.66 29.63 0.11
CA ALA A 95 -0.06 28.72 1.10
C ALA A 95 -0.76 27.35 1.13
N ALA A 96 -2.09 27.33 0.96
CA ALA A 96 -2.89 26.12 0.88
C ALA A 96 -2.47 25.17 -0.26
N GLU A 97 -2.03 25.70 -1.41
CA GLU A 97 -1.58 24.88 -2.54
C GLU A 97 -0.23 24.23 -2.23
N ASN A 98 0.69 24.97 -1.61
CA ASN A 98 1.99 24.44 -1.21
C ASN A 98 1.84 23.35 -0.14
N ILE A 99 0.95 23.56 0.84
CA ILE A 99 0.63 22.56 1.87
C ILE A 99 -0.01 21.32 1.23
N THR A 100 -0.98 21.49 0.34
CA THR A 100 -1.63 20.37 -0.38
C THR A 100 -0.61 19.54 -1.15
N ARG A 101 0.32 20.20 -1.86
CA ARG A 101 1.38 19.49 -2.59
C ARG A 101 2.30 18.72 -1.65
N ALA A 102 2.72 19.33 -0.54
CA ALA A 102 3.55 18.67 0.46
C ALA A 102 2.83 17.48 1.11
N ALA A 103 1.54 17.61 1.41
CA ALA A 103 0.70 16.53 1.92
C ALA A 103 0.62 15.38 0.91
N HIS A 104 0.42 15.68 -0.38
CA HIS A 104 0.39 14.67 -1.43
C HIS A 104 1.71 13.89 -1.50
N VAL A 105 2.86 14.58 -1.50
CA VAL A 105 4.19 13.94 -1.49
C VAL A 105 4.38 13.05 -0.27
N ALA A 106 4.02 13.56 0.92
CA ALA A 106 4.14 12.82 2.17
C ALA A 106 3.24 11.56 2.18
N ALA A 107 2.00 11.67 1.70
CA ALA A 107 1.07 10.55 1.62
C ALA A 107 1.58 9.50 0.63
N GLN A 108 2.05 9.93 -0.55
CA GLN A 108 2.58 9.03 -1.57
C GLN A 108 3.78 8.24 -1.06
N ALA A 109 4.73 8.89 -0.37
CA ALA A 109 5.89 8.23 0.21
C ALA A 109 5.50 7.16 1.25
N VAL A 110 4.51 7.45 2.09
CA VAL A 110 3.97 6.47 3.07
C VAL A 110 3.29 5.30 2.36
N MET A 111 2.47 5.59 1.37
CA MET A 111 1.72 4.57 0.64
C MET A 111 2.65 3.63 -0.14
N PHE A 112 3.78 4.11 -0.68
CA PHE A 112 4.80 3.24 -1.29
C PHE A 112 5.41 2.27 -0.27
N ARG A 113 5.81 2.75 0.91
CA ARG A 113 6.33 1.89 1.98
C ARG A 113 5.31 0.84 2.41
N ALA A 114 4.06 1.26 2.60
CA ALA A 114 2.98 0.35 2.95
C ALA A 114 2.71 -0.70 1.86
N ALA A 115 2.80 -0.34 0.59
CA ALA A 115 2.64 -1.28 -0.52
C ALA A 115 3.78 -2.33 -0.56
N GLU A 116 5.03 -1.92 -0.31
CA GLU A 116 6.16 -2.84 -0.20
C GLU A 116 5.96 -3.84 0.94
N ASP A 117 5.59 -3.33 2.12
CA ASP A 117 5.29 -4.15 3.29
C ASP A 117 4.15 -5.16 3.01
N ILE A 118 3.06 -4.71 2.40
CA ILE A 118 1.92 -5.56 2.05
C ILE A 118 2.33 -6.61 1.02
N ARG A 119 3.15 -6.26 0.02
CA ARG A 119 3.64 -7.19 -0.99
C ARG A 119 4.47 -8.31 -0.35
N GLU A 120 5.36 -7.98 0.58
CA GLU A 120 6.14 -8.98 1.33
C GLU A 120 5.26 -9.93 2.14
N ARG A 121 4.12 -9.45 2.66
CA ARG A 121 3.18 -10.26 3.44
C ARG A 121 2.28 -11.14 2.57
N LEU A 122 2.00 -10.72 1.34
CA LEU A 122 1.20 -11.49 0.38
C LEU A 122 2.02 -12.50 -0.45
N ALA A 123 3.32 -12.30 -0.61
CA ALA A 123 4.22 -13.20 -1.35
C ALA A 123 4.29 -14.65 -0.82
N PRO A 124 4.27 -14.94 0.50
CA PRO A 124 4.34 -16.29 1.03
C PRO A 124 3.12 -17.16 0.72
N GLN A 125 1.98 -16.57 0.34
CA GLN A 125 0.76 -17.31 0.02
C GLN A 125 0.66 -17.78 -1.43
N ALA A 126 1.68 -17.51 -2.27
CA ALA A 126 1.69 -17.89 -3.69
C ALA A 126 2.47 -19.17 -4.01
N ALA A 127 3.05 -19.86 -3.01
CA ALA A 127 3.77 -21.11 -3.23
C ALA A 127 2.76 -22.27 -3.47
N PRO A 128 2.80 -22.97 -4.63
CA PRO A 128 2.01 -24.18 -4.83
C PRO A 128 2.41 -25.23 -3.80
N PRO A 129 1.48 -26.10 -3.33
CA PRO A 129 1.88 -27.26 -2.54
C PRO A 129 2.87 -28.08 -3.37
N ALA A 130 4.01 -28.42 -2.76
CA ALA A 130 5.01 -29.25 -3.39
C ALA A 130 4.35 -30.55 -3.93
N PRO A 131 4.72 -31.03 -5.14
CA PRO A 131 4.19 -32.29 -5.63
C PRO A 131 4.60 -33.38 -4.64
N SER A 132 3.61 -34.01 -4.01
CA SER A 132 3.79 -35.25 -3.26
C SER A 132 4.42 -36.27 -4.20
N THR A 133 5.72 -36.51 -4.05
CA THR A 133 6.39 -37.66 -4.65
C THR A 133 5.82 -38.90 -3.95
N GLU A 134 4.74 -39.45 -4.46
CA GLU A 134 4.40 -40.84 -4.19
C GLU A 134 5.59 -41.69 -4.64
N PRO A 135 6.15 -42.56 -3.78
CA PRO A 135 7.15 -43.51 -4.22
C PRO A 135 6.48 -44.51 -5.17
N VAL A 136 6.81 -44.37 -6.45
CA VAL A 136 6.54 -45.37 -7.48
C VAL A 136 7.19 -46.69 -7.04
N ALA A 137 6.36 -47.64 -6.64
CA ALA A 137 6.77 -49.03 -6.43
C ALA A 137 6.98 -49.66 -7.81
N GLU A 138 8.21 -49.56 -8.33
CA GLU A 138 8.63 -50.22 -9.56
C GLU A 138 9.68 -51.30 -9.25
N GLY A 139 9.34 -52.54 -9.62
CA GLY A 139 10.34 -53.58 -9.89
C GLY A 139 10.22 -54.85 -9.06
N ALA A 140 9.43 -55.82 -9.53
CA ALA A 140 9.90 -57.19 -9.80
C ALA A 140 8.77 -58.06 -10.37
N ARG A 141 8.68 -58.13 -11.70
CA ARG A 141 8.07 -59.26 -12.41
C ARG A 141 9.17 -60.17 -12.96
N LEU A 142 8.82 -61.46 -13.09
CA LEU A 142 9.34 -62.55 -13.95
C LEU A 142 9.74 -63.77 -13.09
N GLY A 143 8.94 -64.84 -13.04
CA GLY A 143 8.86 -65.95 -14.01
C GLY A 143 9.63 -67.15 -13.39
N THR A 144 9.24 -68.42 -13.43
CA THR A 144 8.69 -69.28 -14.49
C THR A 144 8.36 -70.68 -13.91
N ALA A 145 7.38 -71.35 -14.54
CA ALA A 145 7.30 -72.78 -14.87
C ALA A 145 6.99 -73.88 -13.82
N SER A 146 6.01 -74.71 -14.24
CA SER A 146 5.57 -76.07 -13.80
C SER A 146 6.71 -77.10 -13.76
N PRO A 147 6.54 -78.33 -13.19
CA PRO A 147 5.52 -79.33 -13.57
C PRO A 147 4.36 -79.49 -12.59
#